data_AF-A0A067R738-F1
#
_entry.id   AF-A0A067R738-F1
#
_cell.length_a   1.000
_cell.length_b   1.000
_cell.length_c   1.000
_cell.angle_alpha   90.00
_cell.angle_beta   90.00
_cell.angle_gamma   90.00
#
_symmetry.space_group_name_H-M   'P 1'
#
loop_
_entity.id
_entity.type
_entity.pdbx_description
1 polymer ?
#
loop_
_entity_poly.entity_id
_entity_poly.type
_entity_poly.pdbx_seq_one_letter_code
_entity_poly.pdbx_strand_id
1 'polypeptide(L)'
;MFVFCSSYQLYSIVVDCSKPKPRSTDYRSIMACVLFSRNLCLQKLICLKQSVLKLATVTVTTSCILQLDQRWRIERKLPVNPNTCGILTDKPDYSYLDGRPAEIGVGMKRRVEKQKEYAKKIWTLSKEIDFAVERHKALVQEKKEERQRKLDSKLRPKGHLLLKSKK
;
A
#
# COMPACT_ATOMS: atom_id res chain seq x y z
N MET A 1 -11.49 46.38 -0.43
CA MET A 1 -10.70 46.00 -1.63
C MET A 1 -9.74 44.90 -1.24
N PHE A 2 -10.01 43.67 -1.70
CA PHE A 2 -9.15 42.51 -1.52
C PHE A 2 -8.03 42.57 -2.54
N VAL A 3 -6.77 42.62 -2.09
CA VAL A 3 -5.60 42.40 -2.95
C VAL A 3 -5.05 41.03 -2.59
N PHE A 4 -5.47 40.02 -3.35
CA PHE A 4 -4.87 38.68 -3.31
C PHE A 4 -3.51 38.74 -4.00
N CYS A 5 -2.44 38.59 -3.22
CA CYS A 5 -1.10 38.35 -3.74
C CYS A 5 -1.00 36.86 -4.07
N SER A 6 -1.15 36.50 -5.35
CA SER A 6 -1.03 35.14 -5.86
C SER A 6 0.41 34.88 -6.26
N SER A 7 1.19 34.30 -5.36
CA SER A 7 2.54 33.80 -5.63
C SER A 7 2.53 32.28 -5.56
N TYR A 8 2.02 31.63 -6.60
CA TYR A 8 2.22 30.20 -6.82
C TYR A 8 3.09 30.01 -8.05
N GLN A 9 4.37 29.80 -7.81
CA GLN A 9 5.34 29.42 -8.82
C GLN A 9 5.09 27.96 -9.22
N LEU A 10 4.56 27.74 -10.42
CA LEU A 10 4.41 26.43 -11.04
C LEU A 10 5.81 25.86 -11.34
N TYR A 11 6.27 24.91 -10.53
CA TYR A 11 7.38 24.04 -10.90
C TYR A 11 6.86 22.88 -11.75
N SER A 12 7.11 22.96 -13.05
CA SER A 12 6.90 21.87 -14.01
C SER A 12 7.97 20.81 -13.80
N ILE A 13 7.64 19.71 -13.13
CA ILE A 13 8.51 18.52 -13.09
C ILE A 13 8.19 17.66 -14.31
N VAL A 14 9.08 17.72 -15.31
CA VAL A 14 9.14 16.73 -16.39
C VAL A 14 9.69 15.44 -15.79
N VAL A 15 8.85 14.41 -15.67
CA VAL A 15 9.28 13.08 -15.23
C VAL A 15 9.81 12.31 -16.43
N ASP A 16 11.13 12.22 -16.55
CA ASP A 16 11.81 11.32 -17.48
C ASP A 16 11.57 9.86 -17.08
N CYS A 17 10.81 9.13 -17.89
CA CYS A 17 10.43 7.72 -17.66
C CYS A 17 11.53 6.68 -17.95
N SER A 18 12.79 7.09 -18.14
CA SER A 18 13.88 6.19 -18.57
C SER A 18 14.76 5.65 -17.43
N LYS A 19 14.51 6.02 -16.17
CA LYS A 19 15.28 5.51 -15.01
C LYS A 19 14.47 4.51 -14.17
N PRO A 20 15.06 3.39 -13.75
CA PRO A 20 14.40 2.45 -12.85
C PRO A 20 14.08 3.15 -11.52
N LYS A 21 12.83 3.04 -11.06
CA LYS A 21 12.39 3.60 -9.77
C LYS A 21 13.21 2.99 -8.63
N PRO A 22 13.80 3.80 -7.73
CA PRO A 22 14.45 3.28 -6.54
C PRO A 22 13.43 2.55 -5.67
N ARG A 23 13.76 1.30 -5.31
CA ARG A 23 12.97 0.49 -4.38
C ARG A 23 13.29 1.00 -2.97
N SER A 24 12.25 1.38 -2.23
CA SER A 24 12.25 1.90 -0.85
C SER A 24 13.05 3.17 -0.59
N THR A 25 12.38 4.33 -0.64
CA THR A 25 12.76 5.51 0.16
C THR A 25 11.83 5.60 1.36
N ASP A 26 12.43 5.52 2.56
CA ASP A 26 11.79 5.61 3.85
C ASP A 26 11.07 6.95 4.05
N TYR A 27 9.74 6.94 3.92
CA TYR A 27 8.87 8.06 4.30
C TYR A 27 8.86 8.36 5.82
N ARG A 28 9.61 7.59 6.62
CA ARG A 28 9.80 7.84 8.06
C ARG A 28 10.83 8.93 8.36
N SER A 29 11.79 9.19 7.47
CA SER A 29 12.87 10.16 7.77
C SER A 29 12.47 11.62 7.50
N ILE A 30 11.53 11.88 6.58
CA ILE A 30 11.11 13.24 6.22
C ILE A 30 10.04 13.77 7.20
N MET A 31 9.17 12.88 7.72
CA MET A 31 8.16 13.24 8.73
C MET A 31 8.74 13.39 10.16
N ALA A 32 9.95 12.88 10.42
CA ALA A 32 10.61 13.06 11.71
C ALA A 32 11.19 14.47 11.93
N CYS A 33 11.40 15.26 10.87
CA CYS A 33 12.01 16.59 10.98
C CYS A 33 11.03 17.73 11.34
N VAL A 34 9.71 17.57 11.18
CA VAL A 34 8.75 18.68 11.38
C VAL A 34 8.01 18.62 12.72
N LEU A 35 8.16 17.54 13.50
CA LEU A 35 7.49 17.38 14.80
C LEU A 35 8.43 17.43 16.01
N PHE A 36 9.73 17.74 15.83
CA PHE A 36 10.71 17.83 16.92
C PHE A 36 10.95 19.26 17.44
N SER A 37 9.95 20.14 17.45
CA SER A 37 10.15 21.52 17.95
C SER A 37 9.00 22.14 18.74
N ARG A 38 8.02 21.36 19.26
CA ARG A 38 6.90 21.97 20.01
C ARG A 38 6.46 21.31 21.32
N ASN A 39 7.04 20.19 21.77
CA ASN A 39 6.54 19.50 22.97
C ASN A 39 7.57 19.33 24.11
N LEU A 40 8.55 20.22 24.22
CA LEU A 40 9.38 20.37 25.43
C LEU A 40 8.95 21.64 26.17
N CYS A 41 7.74 21.69 26.74
CA CYS A 41 7.43 22.77 27.69
C CYS A 41 6.31 22.51 28.72
N LEU A 42 5.60 21.37 28.72
CA LEU A 42 4.49 21.17 29.66
C LEU A 42 4.42 19.76 30.25
N GLN A 43 5.48 19.34 30.95
CA GLN A 43 5.38 18.16 31.82
C GLN A 43 6.29 18.21 33.07
N LYS A 44 6.68 19.40 33.51
CA LYS A 44 7.20 19.63 34.87
C LYS A 44 6.10 20.30 35.68
N LEU A 45 5.19 19.52 36.28
CA LEU A 45 4.32 19.88 37.42
C LEU A 45 3.26 18.78 37.61
N ILE A 46 3.66 17.61 38.11
CA ILE A 46 2.90 16.80 39.08
C ILE A 46 3.97 15.97 39.79
N CYS A 47 4.60 16.60 40.79
CA CYS A 47 5.46 15.97 41.77
C CYS A 47 4.83 16.30 43.14
N LEU A 48 4.80 15.30 44.02
CA LEU A 48 4.41 15.38 45.44
C LEU A 48 2.92 15.60 45.74
N LYS A 49 2.14 14.50 45.78
CA LYS A 49 1.17 14.21 46.85
C LYS A 49 0.59 12.80 46.68
N GLN A 50 1.24 11.79 47.25
CA GLN A 50 0.52 10.60 47.73
C GLN A 50 1.27 10.03 48.93
N SER A 51 0.98 10.60 50.09
CA SER A 51 1.25 10.01 51.38
C SER A 51 0.07 9.10 51.74
N VAL A 52 0.38 7.84 52.03
CA VAL A 52 -0.37 6.89 52.88
C VAL A 52 -1.73 6.40 52.38
N LEU A 53 -1.74 5.30 51.62
CA LEU A 53 -2.76 4.24 51.73
C LEU A 53 -2.08 2.88 51.47
N LYS A 54 -1.66 2.22 52.56
CA LYS A 54 -1.31 0.79 52.55
C LYS A 54 -2.61 0.00 52.58
N LEU A 55 -3.10 -0.42 51.42
CA LEU A 55 -4.09 -1.48 51.29
C LEU A 55 -3.42 -2.59 50.50
N ALA A 56 -3.43 -3.80 51.07
CA ALA A 56 -2.85 -5.00 50.50
C ALA A 56 -3.47 -5.27 49.12
N THR A 57 -2.77 -4.83 48.08
CA THR A 57 -3.05 -5.24 46.72
C THR A 57 -2.42 -6.61 46.53
N VAL A 58 -3.24 -7.59 46.13
CA VAL A 58 -2.73 -8.83 45.54
C VAL A 58 -1.86 -8.39 44.35
N THR A 59 -0.55 -8.46 44.52
CA THR A 59 0.41 -8.22 43.45
C THR A 59 0.31 -9.42 42.53
N VAL A 60 -0.52 -9.29 41.49
CA VAL A 60 -0.42 -10.19 40.34
C VAL A 60 0.92 -9.86 39.69
N THR A 61 1.94 -10.64 40.04
CA THR A 61 3.23 -10.62 39.37
C THR A 61 2.97 -11.03 37.93
N THR A 62 2.97 -10.04 37.02
CA THR A 62 3.08 -10.30 35.59
C THR A 62 4.51 -10.80 35.36
N SER A 63 4.73 -12.09 35.61
CA SER A 63 5.91 -12.79 35.12
C SER A 63 6.02 -12.44 33.64
N CYS A 64 7.19 -11.91 33.26
CA CYS A 64 7.60 -11.56 31.92
C CYS A 64 6.77 -12.29 30.85
N ILE A 65 6.22 -11.52 29.91
CA ILE A 65 5.82 -12.02 28.61
C ILE A 65 7.02 -12.83 28.12
N LEU A 66 6.97 -14.16 28.28
CA LEU A 66 7.78 -15.04 27.46
C LEU A 66 7.35 -14.63 26.07
N GLN A 67 8.17 -13.82 25.40
CA GLN A 67 8.01 -13.55 24.00
C GLN A 67 8.17 -14.92 23.35
N LEU A 68 7.06 -15.65 23.24
CA LEU A 68 6.98 -16.89 22.51
C LEU A 68 7.61 -16.58 21.16
N ASP A 69 8.66 -17.31 20.80
CA ASP A 69 9.37 -17.02 19.57
C ASP A 69 8.44 -17.25 18.38
N GLN A 70 7.85 -16.16 17.88
CA GLN A 70 6.92 -16.19 16.77
C GLN A 70 7.64 -16.40 15.43
N ARG A 71 8.98 -16.33 15.39
CA ARG A 71 9.76 -16.53 14.16
C ARG A 71 9.52 -17.91 13.59
N TRP A 72 9.45 -18.93 14.45
CA TRP A 72 9.12 -20.31 14.08
C TRP A 72 7.81 -20.42 13.27
N ARG A 73 6.79 -19.61 13.59
CA ARG A 73 5.51 -19.57 12.86
C ARG A 73 5.66 -18.88 11.52
N ILE A 74 6.32 -17.72 11.50
CA ILE A 74 6.54 -16.93 10.29
C ILE A 74 7.35 -17.74 9.27
N GLU A 75 8.41 -18.42 9.71
CA GLU A 75 9.24 -19.32 8.88
C GLU A 75 8.41 -20.45 8.25
N ARG A 76 7.41 -20.95 8.98
CA ARG A 76 6.45 -21.95 8.50
C ARG A 76 5.26 -21.36 7.75
N LYS A 77 5.27 -20.06 7.46
CA LYS A 77 4.18 -19.33 6.78
C LYS A 77 2.83 -19.42 7.53
N LEU A 78 2.89 -19.59 8.86
CA LEU A 78 1.74 -19.54 9.74
C LEU A 78 1.50 -18.10 10.22
N PRO A 79 0.25 -17.72 10.54
CA PRO A 79 -0.02 -16.42 11.11
C PRO A 79 0.65 -16.25 12.48
N VAL A 80 1.08 -15.03 12.77
CA VAL A 80 1.68 -14.64 14.06
C VAL A 80 0.69 -14.86 15.20
N ASN A 81 -0.55 -14.42 15.02
CA ASN A 81 -1.64 -14.72 15.95
C ASN A 81 -2.37 -15.99 15.48
N PRO A 82 -2.38 -17.08 16.28
CA PRO A 82 -3.05 -18.34 15.91
C PRO A 82 -4.54 -18.20 15.63
N ASN A 83 -5.21 -17.18 16.17
CA ASN A 83 -6.66 -16.99 16.07
C ASN A 83 -7.07 -16.13 14.86
N THR A 84 -6.15 -15.82 13.95
CA THR A 84 -6.44 -14.96 12.80
C THR A 84 -6.96 -15.72 11.59
N CYS A 85 -6.35 -16.85 11.27
CA CYS A 85 -6.76 -17.75 10.18
C CYS A 85 -6.25 -19.17 10.45
N GLY A 86 -6.91 -20.16 9.86
CA GLY A 86 -6.53 -21.56 9.92
C GLY A 86 -7.58 -22.44 10.61
N ILE A 87 -7.23 -23.73 10.73
CA ILE A 87 -8.16 -24.79 11.16
C ILE A 87 -8.81 -24.48 12.51
N LEU A 88 -8.07 -23.89 13.45
CA LEU A 88 -8.57 -23.55 14.78
C LEU A 88 -9.71 -22.52 14.74
N THR A 89 -9.71 -21.61 13.78
CA THR A 89 -10.66 -20.48 13.72
C THR A 89 -11.70 -20.64 12.62
N ASP A 90 -11.36 -21.34 11.54
CA ASP A 90 -12.19 -21.49 10.35
C ASP A 90 -13.09 -22.74 10.38
N LYS A 91 -12.71 -23.77 11.16
CA LYS A 91 -13.52 -24.98 11.34
C LYS A 91 -14.59 -24.75 12.42
N PRO A 92 -15.79 -25.34 12.30
CA PRO A 92 -16.77 -25.30 13.39
C PRO A 92 -16.28 -26.04 14.63
N ASP A 93 -16.61 -25.50 15.81
CA ASP A 93 -16.23 -26.05 17.11
C ASP A 93 -16.97 -27.35 17.46
N TYR A 94 -18.17 -27.55 16.90
CA TYR A 94 -19.00 -28.74 17.12
C TYR A 94 -19.71 -29.18 15.83
N SER A 95 -20.30 -30.37 15.88
CA SER A 95 -21.18 -30.92 14.85
C SER A 95 -22.33 -31.69 15.50
N TYR A 96 -23.48 -31.77 14.83
CA TYR A 96 -24.60 -32.58 15.32
C TYR A 96 -24.27 -34.07 15.20
N LEU A 97 -24.82 -34.90 16.10
CA LEU A 97 -24.66 -36.36 16.05
C LEU A 97 -25.19 -36.96 14.74
N ASP A 98 -26.24 -36.35 14.19
CA ASP A 98 -26.83 -36.70 12.90
C ASP A 98 -25.89 -36.43 11.71
N GLY A 99 -24.74 -35.80 11.92
CA GLY A 99 -23.80 -35.40 10.86
C GLY A 99 -24.20 -34.11 10.13
N ARG A 100 -25.26 -33.43 10.56
CA ARG A 100 -25.59 -32.09 10.04
C ARG A 100 -24.46 -31.11 10.36
N PRO A 101 -24.12 -30.20 9.42
CA PRO A 101 -23.11 -29.18 9.69
C PRO A 101 -23.61 -28.19 10.75
N ALA A 102 -22.68 -27.64 11.52
CA ALA A 102 -22.99 -26.54 12.43
C ALA A 102 -23.39 -25.29 11.65
N GLU A 103 -24.29 -24.51 12.24
CA GLU A 103 -24.73 -23.24 11.68
C GLU A 103 -23.58 -22.22 11.67
N ILE A 104 -23.57 -21.32 10.68
CA ILE A 104 -22.50 -20.35 10.51
C ILE A 104 -22.69 -19.20 11.51
N GLY A 105 -21.73 -19.06 12.44
CA GLY A 105 -21.69 -17.93 13.37
C GLY A 105 -21.46 -16.58 12.69
N VAL A 106 -21.93 -15.50 13.32
CA VAL A 106 -21.83 -14.13 12.78
C VAL A 106 -20.39 -13.72 12.47
N GLY A 107 -19.43 -14.08 13.33
CA GLY A 107 -18.01 -13.79 13.12
C GLY A 107 -17.45 -14.47 11.87
N MET A 108 -17.80 -15.75 11.67
CA MET A 108 -17.41 -16.51 10.48
C MET A 108 -17.99 -15.88 9.21
N LYS A 109 -19.29 -15.55 9.23
CA LYS A 109 -19.97 -14.90 8.11
C LYS A 109 -19.29 -13.60 7.72
N ARG A 110 -18.98 -12.73 8.69
CA ARG A 110 -18.26 -11.47 8.48
C ARG A 110 -16.88 -11.69 7.84
N ARG A 111 -16.12 -12.70 8.28
CA ARG A 111 -14.82 -13.03 7.68
C ARG A 111 -14.97 -13.45 6.23
N VAL A 112 -15.94 -14.32 5.93
CA VAL A 112 -16.20 -14.79 4.57
C VAL A 112 -16.61 -13.63 3.64
N GLU A 113 -17.51 -12.76 4.09
CA GLU A 113 -17.91 -11.57 3.32
C GLU A 113 -16.72 -10.64 3.05
N LYS A 114 -15.89 -10.39 4.06
CA LYS A 114 -14.67 -9.58 3.92
C LYS A 114 -13.68 -10.20 2.92
N GLN A 115 -13.51 -11.52 2.92
CA GLN A 115 -12.67 -12.19 1.91
C GLN A 115 -13.25 -12.07 0.50
N LYS A 116 -14.57 -12.14 0.34
CA LYS A 116 -15.23 -11.89 -0.96
C LYS A 116 -14.99 -10.46 -1.44
N GLU A 117 -15.04 -9.47 -0.55
CA GLU A 117 -14.73 -8.08 -0.90
C GLU A 117 -13.28 -7.91 -1.37
N TYR A 118 -12.33 -8.53 -0.68
CA TYR A 118 -10.93 -8.51 -1.09
C TYR A 118 -10.73 -9.16 -2.45
N ALA A 119 -11.32 -10.33 -2.68
CA ALA A 119 -11.24 -11.01 -3.96
C ALA A 119 -11.79 -10.15 -5.11
N LYS A 120 -12.96 -9.50 -4.90
CA LYS A 120 -13.53 -8.57 -5.88
C LYS A 120 -12.60 -7.40 -6.18
N LYS A 121 -12.01 -6.79 -5.15
CA LYS A 121 -11.08 -5.67 -5.32
C LYS A 121 -9.82 -6.07 -6.09
N ILE A 122 -9.21 -7.19 -5.72
CA ILE A 122 -8.02 -7.72 -6.41
C ILE A 122 -8.34 -7.95 -7.89
N TRP A 123 -9.48 -8.59 -8.18
CA TRP A 123 -9.90 -8.87 -9.55
C TRP A 123 -10.09 -7.60 -10.39
N THR A 124 -10.79 -6.60 -9.84
CA THR A 124 -11.01 -5.32 -10.54
C THR A 124 -9.68 -4.62 -10.81
N LEU A 125 -8.80 -4.51 -9.81
CA LEU A 125 -7.51 -3.85 -9.95
C LEU A 125 -6.59 -4.56 -10.95
N SER A 126 -6.57 -5.89 -10.95
CA SER A 126 -5.81 -6.66 -11.94
C SER A 126 -6.30 -6.37 -13.37
N LYS A 127 -7.63 -6.37 -13.57
CA LYS A 127 -8.21 -6.03 -14.87
C LYS A 127 -7.89 -4.61 -15.34
N GLU A 128 -7.91 -3.65 -14.43
CA GLU A 128 -7.56 -2.26 -14.75
C GLU A 128 -6.11 -2.13 -15.22
N ILE A 129 -5.19 -2.87 -14.58
CA ILE A 129 -3.78 -2.90 -14.96
C ILE A 129 -3.62 -3.52 -16.35
N ASP A 130 -4.22 -4.68 -16.58
CA ASP A 130 -4.14 -5.38 -17.87
C ASP A 130 -4.66 -4.50 -19.01
N PHE A 131 -5.82 -3.88 -18.79
CA PHE A 131 -6.42 -2.92 -19.71
C PHE A 131 -5.51 -1.73 -20.00
N ALA A 132 -4.87 -1.15 -18.98
CA ALA A 132 -3.94 -0.03 -19.17
C ALA A 132 -2.73 -0.42 -20.01
N VAL A 133 -2.19 -1.63 -19.81
CA VAL A 133 -1.06 -2.16 -20.59
C VAL A 133 -1.47 -2.37 -22.05
N GLU A 134 -2.62 -2.99 -22.32
CA GLU A 134 -3.13 -3.22 -23.66
C GLU A 134 -3.41 -1.91 -24.40
N ARG A 135 -4.12 -0.98 -23.75
CA ARG A 135 -4.39 0.34 -24.30
C ARG A 135 -3.10 1.08 -24.65
N HIS A 136 -2.10 1.05 -23.76
CA HIS A 136 -0.83 1.71 -24.02
C HIS A 136 -0.12 1.11 -25.23
N LYS A 137 -0.10 -0.23 -25.35
CA LYS A 137 0.45 -0.92 -26.53
C LYS A 137 -0.25 -0.50 -27.82
N ALA A 138 -1.59 -0.45 -27.81
CA ALA A 138 -2.38 -0.02 -28.96
C ALA A 138 -2.05 1.43 -29.37
N LEU A 139 -2.02 2.36 -28.42
CA LEU A 139 -1.70 3.78 -28.68
C LEU A 139 -0.28 3.97 -29.22
N VAL A 140 0.69 3.20 -28.71
CA VAL A 140 2.07 3.24 -29.23
C VAL A 140 2.12 2.72 -30.66
N GLN A 141 1.39 1.65 -30.96
CA GLN A 141 1.33 1.07 -32.30
C GLN A 141 0.67 2.03 -33.29
N GLU A 142 -0.48 2.62 -32.94
CA GLU A 142 -1.18 3.62 -33.75
C GLU A 142 -0.28 4.83 -34.05
N LYS A 143 0.45 5.34 -33.06
CA LYS A 143 1.40 6.46 -33.27
C LYS A 143 2.55 6.08 -34.21
N LYS A 144 3.02 4.83 -34.18
CA LYS A 144 4.06 4.35 -35.10
C LYS A 144 3.52 4.25 -36.52
N GLU A 145 2.33 3.68 -36.68
CA GLU A 145 1.64 3.57 -37.98
C GLU A 145 1.32 4.94 -38.56
N GLU A 146 0.84 5.88 -37.76
CA GLU A 146 0.58 7.25 -38.20
C GLU A 146 1.86 7.96 -38.63
N ARG A 147 2.95 7.78 -37.87
CA ARG A 147 4.27 8.31 -38.24
C ARG A 147 4.74 7.72 -39.56
N GLN A 148 4.60 6.40 -39.75
CA GLN A 148 4.99 5.72 -40.98
C GLN A 148 4.15 6.22 -42.16
N ARG A 149 2.83 6.31 -42.01
CA ARG A 149 1.91 6.86 -43.02
C ARG A 149 2.31 8.27 -43.44
N LYS A 150 2.67 9.13 -42.46
CA LYS A 150 3.16 10.49 -42.73
C LYS A 150 4.50 10.51 -43.46
N LEU A 151 5.39 9.56 -43.19
CA LEU A 151 6.65 9.42 -43.92
C LEU A 151 6.43 8.92 -45.34
N ASP A 152 5.56 7.93 -45.52
CA ASP A 152 5.22 7.36 -46.83
C ASP A 152 4.47 8.37 -47.71
N SER A 153 3.66 9.24 -47.10
CA SER A 153 2.98 10.34 -47.81
C SER A 153 3.88 11.52 -48.15
N LYS A 154 5.13 11.58 -47.65
CA LYS A 154 6.03 12.71 -47.98
C LYS A 154 6.45 12.64 -49.44
N LEU A 155 6.43 13.80 -50.08
CA LEU A 155 6.95 13.96 -51.43
C LEU A 155 8.45 13.66 -51.50
N ARG A 156 8.91 13.22 -52.68
CA ARG A 156 10.33 12.96 -52.93
C ARG A 156 11.18 14.22 -52.68
N PRO A 157 12.38 14.08 -52.11
CA PRO A 157 13.27 15.21 -51.90
C PRO A 157 13.71 15.82 -53.23
N LYS A 158 13.91 17.15 -53.25
CA LYS A 158 14.31 17.92 -54.46
C LYS A 158 15.68 18.59 -54.26
N GLY A 159 16.29 19.03 -55.39
CA GLY A 159 17.47 19.90 -55.40
C GLY A 159 18.74 19.27 -54.82
N HIS A 160 19.48 20.04 -54.03
CA HIS A 160 20.78 19.69 -53.42
C HIS A 160 20.78 18.40 -52.59
N LEU A 161 19.61 17.96 -52.11
CA LEU A 161 19.44 16.70 -51.37
C LEU A 161 19.68 15.46 -52.24
N LEU A 162 19.37 15.53 -53.54
CA LEU A 162 19.63 14.44 -54.49
C LEU A 162 21.11 14.32 -54.86
N LEU A 163 21.85 15.44 -54.82
CA LEU A 163 23.28 15.47 -55.13
C LEU A 163 24.11 14.85 -54.00
N LYS A 164 23.62 14.92 -52.76
CA LYS A 164 24.27 14.31 -51.58
C LYS A 164 24.11 12.79 -51.50
N SER A 165 23.03 12.22 -52.05
CA SER A 165 22.75 10.78 -51.98
C SER A 165 23.39 9.95 -53.10
N LYS A 166 24.10 10.59 -54.04
CA LYS A 166 24.63 9.98 -55.28
C LYS A 166 26.16 9.77 -55.27
N LYS A 167 26.83 10.13 -54.17
CA LYS A 167 28.24 9.80 -53.90
C LYS A 167 28.29 8.46 -53.16
#